data_AF-A0A090ZSZ5-F1
#
_entry.id   AF-A0A090ZSZ5-F1
#
_cell.length_a   1.000
_cell.length_b   1.000
_cell.length_c   1.000
_cell.angle_alpha   90.00
_cell.angle_beta   90.00
_cell.angle_gamma   90.00
#
_symmetry.space_group_name_H-M   'P 1'
#
loop_
_entity.id
_entity.type
_entity.pdbx_description
1 polymer ?
#
loop_
_entity_poly.entity_id
_entity_poly.type
_entity_poly.pdbx_seq_one_letter_code
_entity_poly.pdbx_strand_id
1 'polypeptide(L)'
;MNKIYIASSWKNAEQVQTLAAQLREVGFQVDDFTDDSRGRFVFHYSEFAGLEELDAISFLQHDQARRAFNEDKKWLDWADAVVLLLPAGRSAHLEAGYAKGCGKRLVIYQPGRFPTGEFDVMYGFADLITASFADMVAFLAEPRKPEGSPVIIDMGKLEDWPITHLRRACQKNKVKGYSTMSRSELVQEVRNILNSKGGVSNGTDHQDEVGSGA
;
A
#
# COMPACT_ATOMS: atom_id res chain seq x y z
N MET A 1 -5.98 5.04 -12.38
CA MET A 1 -7.17 4.35 -11.86
C MET A 1 -6.72 2.99 -11.38
N ASN A 2 -6.84 2.70 -10.09
CA ASN A 2 -6.16 1.55 -9.49
C ASN A 2 -6.94 0.26 -9.77
N LYS A 3 -6.19 -0.80 -10.08
CA LYS A 3 -6.69 -2.13 -10.38
C LYS A 3 -6.66 -2.98 -9.13
N ILE A 4 -7.79 -3.57 -8.77
CA ILE A 4 -7.98 -4.29 -7.51
C ILE A 4 -8.33 -5.73 -7.82
N TYR A 5 -7.63 -6.66 -7.17
CA TYR A 5 -7.99 -8.08 -7.13
C TYR A 5 -8.61 -8.40 -5.78
N ILE A 6 -9.81 -8.98 -5.76
CA ILE A 6 -10.45 -9.43 -4.53
C ILE A 6 -10.11 -10.91 -4.30
N ALA A 7 -9.35 -11.19 -3.25
CA ALA A 7 -9.07 -12.53 -2.78
C ALA A 7 -10.08 -12.91 -1.68
N SER A 8 -10.86 -13.98 -1.87
CA SER A 8 -11.78 -14.47 -0.84
C SER A 8 -12.15 -15.94 -1.05
N SER A 9 -13.04 -16.47 -0.21
CA SER A 9 -13.62 -17.81 -0.40
C SER A 9 -14.80 -17.76 -1.36
N TRP A 10 -14.99 -18.82 -2.16
CA TRP A 10 -16.24 -19.07 -2.90
C TRP A 10 -17.50 -19.06 -2.02
N LYS A 11 -17.35 -19.37 -0.73
CA LYS A 11 -18.45 -19.26 0.26
C LYS A 11 -18.95 -17.82 0.44
N ASN A 12 -18.16 -16.83 0.01
CA ASN A 12 -18.44 -15.41 0.14
C ASN A 12 -18.83 -14.76 -1.19
N ALA A 13 -19.33 -15.52 -2.17
CA ALA A 13 -19.53 -15.00 -3.53
C ALA A 13 -20.39 -13.73 -3.56
N GLU A 14 -21.49 -13.70 -2.80
CA GLU A 14 -22.35 -12.51 -2.71
C GLU A 14 -21.62 -11.29 -2.11
N GLN A 15 -20.79 -11.50 -1.08
CA GLN A 15 -20.01 -10.42 -0.46
C GLN A 15 -18.93 -9.91 -1.41
N VAL A 16 -18.31 -10.80 -2.19
CA VAL A 16 -17.33 -10.43 -3.23
C VAL A 16 -18.00 -9.57 -4.30
N GLN A 17 -19.15 -10.00 -4.83
CA GLN A 17 -19.90 -9.25 -5.84
C GLN A 17 -20.34 -7.88 -5.33
N THR A 18 -20.85 -7.83 -4.09
CA THR A 18 -21.25 -6.58 -3.42
C THR A 18 -20.06 -5.63 -3.29
N LEU A 19 -18.92 -6.13 -2.78
CA LEU A 19 -17.70 -5.34 -2.63
C LEU A 19 -17.17 -4.87 -3.99
N ALA A 20 -17.19 -5.73 -5.00
CA ALA A 20 -16.75 -5.40 -6.35
C ALA A 20 -17.60 -4.27 -6.94
N ALA A 21 -18.93 -4.34 -6.80
CA ALA A 21 -19.84 -3.29 -7.24
C ALA A 21 -19.54 -1.96 -6.55
N GLN A 22 -19.42 -1.96 -5.21
CA GLN A 22 -19.11 -0.75 -4.42
C GLN A 22 -17.76 -0.12 -4.82
N LEU A 23 -16.71 -0.94 -4.98
CA LEU A 23 -15.40 -0.44 -5.41
C LEU A 23 -15.43 0.11 -6.84
N ARG A 24 -16.21 -0.51 -7.75
CA ARG A 24 -16.41 -0.03 -9.13
C ARG A 24 -17.17 1.30 -9.17
N GLU A 25 -18.19 1.48 -8.33
CA GLU A 25 -18.93 2.75 -8.20
C GLU A 25 -18.02 3.92 -7.77
N VAL A 26 -17.04 3.64 -6.91
CA VAL A 26 -16.02 4.62 -6.48
C VAL A 26 -14.95 4.87 -7.56
N GLY A 27 -14.97 4.09 -8.65
CA GLY A 27 -14.10 4.27 -9.80
C GLY A 27 -12.85 3.38 -9.81
N PHE A 28 -12.81 2.29 -9.04
CA PHE A 28 -11.74 1.31 -9.19
C PHE A 28 -12.03 0.34 -10.34
N GLN A 29 -10.97 -0.18 -10.97
CA GLN A 29 -11.10 -1.36 -11.83
C GLN A 29 -10.97 -2.59 -10.94
N VAL A 30 -11.97 -3.46 -10.95
CA VAL A 30 -12.03 -4.57 -9.98
C VAL A 30 -12.23 -5.88 -10.69
N ASP A 31 -11.33 -6.80 -10.39
CA ASP A 31 -11.43 -8.21 -10.70
C ASP A 31 -12.20 -8.94 -9.58
N ASP A 32 -13.18 -9.73 -10.00
CA ASP A 32 -14.11 -10.50 -9.18
C ASP A 32 -14.13 -11.93 -9.73
N PHE A 33 -13.63 -12.88 -8.95
CA PHE A 33 -13.50 -14.27 -9.40
C PHE A 33 -14.84 -15.00 -9.60
N THR A 34 -15.95 -14.37 -9.22
CA THR A 34 -17.30 -14.91 -9.36
C THR A 34 -18.06 -14.38 -10.57
N ASP A 35 -17.48 -13.40 -11.27
CA ASP A 35 -18.12 -12.67 -12.37
C ASP A 35 -17.48 -13.05 -13.73
N ASP A 36 -18.14 -13.92 -14.48
CA ASP A 36 -17.72 -14.35 -15.83
C ASP A 36 -18.15 -13.38 -16.94
N SER A 37 -19.02 -12.42 -16.64
CA SER A 37 -19.60 -11.48 -17.62
C SER A 37 -18.57 -10.59 -18.30
N ARG A 38 -17.37 -10.51 -17.71
CA ARG A 38 -16.24 -9.68 -18.18
C ARG A 38 -15.16 -10.48 -18.89
N GLY A 39 -15.44 -11.74 -19.26
CA GLY A 39 -14.51 -12.60 -19.97
C GLY A 39 -13.42 -13.20 -19.07
N ARG A 40 -13.58 -13.13 -17.74
CA ARG A 40 -12.80 -13.93 -16.81
C ARG A 40 -13.22 -15.38 -16.93
N PHE A 41 -12.24 -16.28 -16.97
CA PHE A 41 -12.55 -17.70 -16.78
C PHE A 41 -12.85 -17.96 -15.31
N VAL A 42 -14.08 -18.35 -15.00
CA VAL A 42 -14.50 -18.65 -13.64
C VAL A 42 -14.30 -20.14 -13.37
N PHE A 43 -13.61 -20.44 -12.27
CA PHE A 43 -13.22 -21.79 -11.91
C PHE A 43 -14.00 -22.28 -10.69
N HIS A 44 -14.70 -23.41 -10.84
CA HIS A 44 -15.39 -24.07 -9.73
C HIS A 44 -14.77 -25.42 -9.41
N TYR A 45 -14.34 -25.62 -8.16
CA TYR A 45 -13.78 -26.90 -7.70
C TYR A 45 -14.73 -28.09 -7.89
N SER A 46 -16.04 -27.85 -7.90
CA SER A 46 -17.06 -28.89 -8.15
C SER A 46 -17.00 -29.50 -9.55
N GLU A 47 -16.29 -28.88 -10.49
CA GLU A 47 -16.15 -29.38 -11.87
C GLU A 47 -15.09 -30.49 -12.00
N PHE A 48 -14.33 -30.78 -10.95
CA PHE A 48 -13.34 -31.85 -10.95
C PHE A 48 -13.93 -33.13 -10.40
N ALA A 49 -13.89 -34.18 -11.20
CA ALA A 49 -14.08 -35.55 -10.72
C ALA A 49 -12.75 -36.14 -10.24
N GLY A 50 -12.77 -36.94 -9.17
CA GLY A 50 -11.61 -37.69 -8.71
C GLY A 50 -10.55 -36.87 -7.96
N LEU A 51 -10.89 -35.68 -7.45
CA LEU A 51 -9.97 -34.88 -6.63
C LEU A 51 -9.48 -35.62 -5.39
N GLU A 52 -10.33 -36.48 -4.84
CA GLU A 52 -10.08 -37.30 -3.66
C GLU A 52 -8.93 -38.31 -3.86
N GLU A 53 -8.58 -38.63 -5.10
CA GLU A 53 -7.50 -39.56 -5.45
C GLU A 53 -6.16 -38.83 -5.72
N LEU A 54 -6.18 -37.50 -5.80
CA LEU A 54 -5.01 -36.69 -6.17
C LEU A 54 -4.29 -36.17 -4.92
N ASP A 55 -2.96 -36.33 -4.91
CA ASP A 55 -2.10 -35.56 -4.02
C ASP A 55 -1.81 -34.17 -4.59
N ALA A 56 -1.16 -33.31 -3.81
CA ALA A 56 -0.85 -31.94 -4.24
C ALA A 56 0.04 -31.89 -5.49
N ILE A 57 0.94 -32.87 -5.66
CA ILE A 57 1.87 -32.93 -6.80
C ILE A 57 1.10 -33.26 -8.08
N SER A 58 0.27 -34.29 -8.03
CA SER A 58 -0.53 -34.77 -9.16
C SER A 58 -1.64 -33.79 -9.54
N PHE A 59 -2.28 -33.17 -8.54
CA PHE A 59 -3.26 -32.11 -8.76
C PHE A 59 -2.68 -30.95 -9.57
N LEU A 60 -1.45 -30.50 -9.25
CA LEU A 60 -0.79 -29.41 -9.97
C LEU A 60 -0.39 -29.76 -11.40
N GLN A 61 -0.34 -31.04 -11.78
CA GLN A 61 -0.14 -31.46 -13.16
C GLN A 61 -1.43 -31.50 -13.98
N HIS A 62 -2.60 -31.50 -13.32
CA HIS A 62 -3.90 -31.57 -13.98
C HIS A 62 -4.19 -30.30 -14.79
N ASP A 63 -4.59 -30.44 -16.06
CA ASP A 63 -4.75 -29.31 -16.98
C ASP A 63 -5.75 -28.26 -16.49
N GLN A 64 -6.85 -28.71 -15.87
CA GLN A 64 -7.82 -27.78 -15.29
C GLN A 64 -7.24 -26.99 -14.11
N ALA A 65 -6.39 -27.60 -13.28
CA ALA A 65 -5.77 -26.92 -12.14
C ALA A 65 -4.73 -25.89 -12.63
N ARG A 66 -3.95 -26.26 -13.65
CA ARG A 66 -3.02 -25.35 -14.32
C ARG A 66 -3.75 -24.17 -14.98
N ARG A 67 -4.90 -24.42 -15.60
CA ARG A 67 -5.75 -23.38 -16.19
C ARG A 67 -6.27 -22.41 -15.12
N ALA A 68 -6.79 -22.94 -14.02
CA ALA A 68 -7.27 -22.14 -12.89
C ALA A 68 -6.16 -21.24 -12.33
N PHE A 69 -5.00 -21.85 -12.02
CA PHE A 69 -3.83 -21.15 -11.53
C PHE A 69 -3.39 -20.03 -12.48
N ASN A 70 -3.31 -20.30 -13.78
CA ASN A 70 -2.90 -19.30 -14.76
C ASN A 70 -3.90 -18.15 -14.88
N GLU A 71 -5.20 -18.43 -14.75
CA GLU A 71 -6.23 -17.41 -14.77
C GLU A 71 -6.14 -16.50 -13.54
N ASP A 72 -6.10 -17.07 -12.33
CA ASP A 72 -6.00 -16.29 -11.09
C ASP A 72 -4.69 -15.49 -11.05
N LYS A 73 -3.57 -16.11 -11.46
CA LYS A 73 -2.26 -15.44 -11.54
C LYS A 73 -2.28 -14.27 -12.52
N LYS A 74 -2.92 -14.41 -13.68
CA LYS A 74 -3.04 -13.32 -14.68
C LYS A 74 -3.70 -12.08 -14.05
N TRP A 75 -4.77 -12.27 -13.28
CA TRP A 75 -5.48 -11.17 -12.63
C TRP A 75 -4.73 -10.59 -11.42
N LEU A 76 -4.03 -11.45 -10.65
CA LEU A 76 -3.10 -10.99 -9.61
C LEU A 76 -1.98 -10.12 -10.20
N ASP A 77 -1.36 -10.55 -11.29
CA ASP A 77 -0.29 -9.82 -11.96
C ASP A 77 -0.81 -8.48 -12.51
N TRP A 78 -2.03 -8.45 -13.05
CA TRP A 78 -2.70 -7.24 -13.55
C TRP A 78 -3.00 -6.19 -12.47
N ALA A 79 -3.31 -6.62 -11.24
CA ALA A 79 -3.76 -5.73 -10.17
C ALA A 79 -2.63 -4.86 -9.57
N ASP A 80 -2.97 -3.66 -9.11
CA ASP A 80 -2.07 -2.78 -8.35
C ASP A 80 -2.14 -3.08 -6.85
N ALA A 81 -3.28 -3.60 -6.39
CA ALA A 81 -3.55 -3.95 -5.01
C ALA A 81 -4.44 -5.20 -4.90
N VAL A 82 -4.30 -5.90 -3.77
CA VAL A 82 -5.16 -7.02 -3.37
C VAL A 82 -5.97 -6.63 -2.14
N VAL A 83 -7.27 -6.93 -2.18
CA VAL A 83 -8.13 -6.91 -0.99
C VAL A 83 -8.41 -8.35 -0.60
N LEU A 84 -7.87 -8.79 0.53
CA LEU A 84 -8.22 -10.05 1.17
C LEU A 84 -9.50 -9.84 1.98
N LEU A 85 -10.64 -10.24 1.40
CA LEU A 85 -11.94 -10.15 2.06
C LEU A 85 -12.15 -11.37 2.96
N LEU A 86 -12.23 -11.13 4.26
CA LEU A 86 -12.46 -12.14 5.27
C LEU A 86 -13.96 -12.50 5.40
N PRO A 87 -14.29 -13.73 5.87
CA PRO A 87 -13.37 -14.83 6.18
C PRO A 87 -12.79 -15.46 4.90
N ALA A 88 -11.48 -15.72 4.87
CA ALA A 88 -10.80 -16.23 3.68
C ALA A 88 -10.14 -17.59 3.90
N GLY A 89 -10.02 -18.38 2.83
CA GLY A 89 -9.38 -19.70 2.86
C GLY A 89 -7.88 -19.64 2.59
N ARG A 90 -7.21 -20.81 2.64
CA ARG A 90 -5.77 -20.95 2.40
C ARG A 90 -5.31 -20.39 1.05
N SER A 91 -6.08 -20.61 -0.02
CA SER A 91 -5.74 -20.10 -1.36
C SER A 91 -5.71 -18.58 -1.39
N ALA A 92 -6.78 -17.92 -0.93
CA ALA A 92 -6.85 -16.46 -0.88
C ALA A 92 -5.73 -15.83 -0.02
N HIS A 93 -5.35 -16.46 1.10
CA HIS A 93 -4.20 -16.02 1.88
C HIS A 93 -2.87 -16.20 1.14
N LEU A 94 -2.70 -17.31 0.39
CA LEU A 94 -1.52 -17.56 -0.44
C LEU A 94 -1.41 -16.53 -1.57
N GLU A 95 -2.52 -16.20 -2.23
CA GLU A 95 -2.61 -15.17 -3.26
C GLU A 95 -2.26 -13.78 -2.71
N ALA A 96 -2.83 -13.42 -1.55
CA ALA A 96 -2.52 -12.17 -0.86
C ALA A 96 -1.04 -12.06 -0.48
N GLY A 97 -0.46 -13.15 0.06
CA GLY A 97 0.96 -13.23 0.39
C GLY A 97 1.87 -13.11 -0.84
N TYR A 98 1.55 -13.84 -1.92
CA TYR A 98 2.26 -13.74 -3.20
C TYR A 98 2.22 -12.32 -3.75
N ALA A 99 1.04 -11.69 -3.82
CA ALA A 99 0.88 -10.34 -4.31
C ALA A 99 1.69 -9.33 -3.50
N LYS A 100 1.69 -9.48 -2.16
CA LYS A 100 2.51 -8.64 -1.29
C LYS A 100 4.00 -8.85 -1.53
N GLY A 101 4.43 -10.10 -1.71
CA GLY A 101 5.80 -10.46 -2.08
C GLY A 101 6.23 -9.84 -3.43
N CYS A 102 5.31 -9.64 -4.36
CA CYS A 102 5.53 -8.92 -5.61
C CYS A 102 5.45 -7.38 -5.49
N GLY A 103 5.41 -6.84 -4.26
CA GLY A 103 5.37 -5.39 -4.01
C GLY A 103 4.02 -4.73 -4.29
N LYS A 104 2.93 -5.49 -4.41
CA LYS A 104 1.58 -4.94 -4.53
C LYS A 104 1.06 -4.52 -3.16
N ARG A 105 0.11 -3.58 -3.13
CA ARG A 105 -0.53 -3.16 -1.87
C ARG A 105 -1.46 -4.27 -1.39
N LEU A 106 -1.47 -4.56 -0.10
CA LEU A 106 -2.35 -5.55 0.51
C LEU A 106 -3.23 -4.90 1.56
N VAL A 107 -4.55 -5.02 1.37
CA VAL A 107 -5.57 -4.71 2.38
C VAL A 107 -6.18 -6.01 2.89
N ILE A 108 -6.24 -6.17 4.21
CA ILE A 108 -7.07 -7.20 4.85
C ILE A 108 -8.34 -6.52 5.34
N TYR A 109 -9.47 -6.97 4.80
CA TYR A 109 -10.76 -6.32 5.02
C TYR A 109 -11.76 -7.30 5.63
N GLN A 110 -12.34 -6.91 6.77
CA GLN A 110 -13.43 -7.64 7.43
C GLN A 110 -14.56 -6.64 7.74
N PRO A 111 -15.61 -6.57 6.91
CA PRO A 111 -16.72 -5.64 7.14
C PRO A 111 -17.28 -5.72 8.57
N GLY A 112 -17.43 -4.56 9.20
CA GLY A 112 -18.01 -4.45 10.54
C GLY A 112 -16.99 -4.67 11.66
N ARG A 113 -16.68 -5.92 12.01
CA ARG A 113 -15.77 -6.23 13.12
C ARG A 113 -14.98 -7.52 12.89
N PHE A 114 -13.71 -7.49 13.27
CA PHE A 114 -12.86 -8.68 13.39
C PHE A 114 -13.33 -9.61 14.52
N PRO A 115 -13.57 -10.89 14.25
CA PRO A 115 -13.94 -11.85 15.28
C PRO A 115 -12.85 -11.94 16.36
N THR A 116 -13.26 -11.93 17.64
CA THR A 116 -12.33 -12.10 18.75
C THR A 116 -11.76 -13.52 18.73
N GLY A 117 -10.44 -13.65 18.75
CA GLY A 117 -9.76 -14.96 18.76
C GLY A 117 -9.41 -15.50 17.37
N GLU A 118 -9.84 -14.82 16.30
CA GLU A 118 -9.47 -15.17 14.93
C GLU A 118 -8.46 -14.14 14.39
N PHE A 119 -7.18 -14.48 14.47
CA PHE A 119 -6.08 -13.63 14.01
C PHE A 119 -4.92 -14.48 13.53
N ASP A 120 -4.14 -13.93 12.61
CA ASP A 120 -2.90 -14.53 12.13
C ASP A 120 -1.76 -13.52 12.26
N VAL A 121 -0.61 -13.95 12.79
CA VAL A 121 0.58 -13.10 12.95
C VAL A 121 1.09 -12.56 11.61
N MET A 122 0.84 -13.28 10.52
CA MET A 122 1.25 -12.92 9.17
C MET A 122 0.43 -11.77 8.60
N TYR A 123 -0.68 -11.37 9.25
CA TYR A 123 -1.39 -10.14 8.87
C TYR A 123 -0.51 -8.89 8.98
N GLY A 124 0.61 -8.94 9.70
CA GLY A 124 1.62 -7.88 9.71
C GLY A 124 2.25 -7.55 8.35
N PHE A 125 2.05 -8.39 7.33
CA PHE A 125 2.43 -8.05 5.95
C PHE A 125 1.47 -7.07 5.27
N ALA A 126 0.24 -6.92 5.76
CA ALA A 126 -0.73 -6.02 5.16
C ALA A 126 -0.31 -4.56 5.34
N ASP A 127 -0.57 -3.75 4.32
CA ASP A 127 -0.39 -2.30 4.41
C ASP A 127 -1.55 -1.64 5.16
N LEU A 128 -2.72 -2.29 5.14
CA LEU A 128 -3.90 -1.88 5.90
C LEU A 128 -4.69 -3.11 6.35
N ILE A 129 -5.11 -3.11 7.62
CA ILE A 129 -6.11 -4.03 8.15
C ILE A 129 -7.27 -3.17 8.64
N THR A 130 -8.46 -3.33 8.08
CA THR A 130 -9.60 -2.48 8.45
C THR A 130 -10.94 -3.20 8.38
N ALA A 131 -11.91 -2.68 9.14
CA ALA A 131 -13.32 -3.05 9.04
C ALA A 131 -14.17 -1.96 8.39
N SER A 132 -13.56 -0.82 8.07
CA SER A 132 -14.19 0.36 7.46
C SER A 132 -14.00 0.34 5.95
N PHE A 133 -15.11 0.35 5.21
CA PHE A 133 -15.07 0.51 3.75
C PHE A 133 -14.43 1.85 3.35
N ALA A 134 -14.73 2.91 4.11
CA ALA A 134 -14.18 4.24 3.86
C ALA A 134 -12.65 4.28 3.99
N ASP A 135 -12.09 3.63 5.03
CA ASP A 135 -10.65 3.57 5.25
C ASP A 135 -9.95 2.79 4.13
N MET A 136 -10.56 1.66 3.72
CA MET A 136 -10.07 0.87 2.60
C MET A 136 -10.06 1.70 1.32
N VAL A 137 -11.15 2.40 1.00
CA VAL A 137 -11.24 3.26 -0.19
C VAL A 137 -10.21 4.38 -0.15
N ALA A 138 -10.10 5.07 0.98
CA ALA A 138 -9.13 6.16 1.15
C ALA A 138 -7.71 5.66 0.90
N PHE A 139 -7.34 4.55 1.55
CA PHE A 139 -6.05 3.90 1.32
C PHE A 139 -5.87 3.51 -0.14
N LEU A 140 -6.80 2.77 -0.74
CA LEU A 140 -6.70 2.32 -2.13
C LEU A 140 -6.65 3.48 -3.14
N ALA A 141 -7.23 4.63 -2.84
CA ALA A 141 -7.19 5.82 -3.69
C ALA A 141 -5.86 6.59 -3.61
N GLU A 142 -5.11 6.44 -2.52
CA GLU A 142 -3.82 7.13 -2.35
C GLU A 142 -2.86 6.78 -3.50
N PRO A 143 -2.25 7.79 -4.13
CA PRO A 143 -1.25 7.55 -5.16
C PRO A 143 -0.07 6.81 -4.55
N ARG A 144 0.33 5.71 -5.18
CA ARG A 144 1.50 4.96 -4.75
C ARG A 144 2.72 5.88 -4.86
N LYS A 145 3.41 6.12 -3.73
CA LYS A 145 4.71 6.78 -3.77
C LYS A 145 5.64 5.89 -4.61
N PRO A 146 6.29 6.43 -5.66
CA PRO A 146 7.28 5.69 -6.42
C PRO A 146 8.29 5.04 -5.47
N GLU A 147 8.71 3.81 -5.75
CA GLU A 147 9.81 3.19 -5.03
C GLU A 147 11.04 4.10 -5.08
N GLY A 148 11.64 4.37 -3.92
CA GLY A 148 12.75 5.33 -3.81
C GLY A 148 12.33 6.81 -3.71
N SER A 149 11.03 7.13 -3.61
CA SER A 149 10.60 8.50 -3.33
C SER A 149 11.22 8.99 -2.01
N PRO A 150 11.86 10.17 -2.00
CA PRO A 150 12.43 10.70 -0.78
C PRO A 150 11.34 10.87 0.27
N VAL A 151 11.60 10.35 1.48
CA VAL A 151 10.78 10.64 2.64
C VAL A 151 11.05 12.10 3.03
N ILE A 152 10.12 12.98 2.69
CA ILE A 152 10.17 14.37 3.15
C ILE A 152 9.74 14.36 4.62
N ILE A 153 10.70 14.55 5.51
CA ILE A 153 10.45 14.74 6.94
C ILE A 153 10.36 16.24 7.16
N ASP A 154 9.17 16.73 7.53
CA ASP A 154 9.04 18.09 8.04
C ASP A 154 9.70 18.13 9.43
N MET A 155 10.85 18.78 9.50
CA MET A 155 11.60 18.93 10.75
C MET A 155 11.16 20.16 11.55
N GLY A 156 10.15 20.90 11.09
CA GLY A 156 9.75 22.19 11.66
C GLY A 156 10.82 23.28 11.49
N LYS A 157 10.57 24.46 12.06
CA LYS A 157 11.51 25.58 12.01
C LYS A 157 12.73 25.29 12.88
N LEU A 158 13.93 25.62 12.38
CA LEU A 158 15.20 25.44 13.12
C LEU A 158 15.20 26.17 14.45
N GLU A 159 14.51 27.31 14.52
CA GLU A 159 14.31 28.13 15.71
C GLU A 159 13.63 27.35 16.83
N ASP A 160 12.80 26.37 16.49
CA ASP A 160 12.01 25.57 17.43
C ASP A 160 12.75 24.30 17.88
N TRP A 161 13.90 23.98 17.25
CA TRP A 161 14.65 22.79 17.62
C TRP A 161 15.18 22.87 19.07
N PRO A 162 15.26 21.75 19.79
CA PRO A 162 15.97 21.68 21.06
C PRO A 162 17.43 22.12 20.89
N ILE A 163 17.94 22.94 21.82
CA ILE A 163 19.32 23.43 21.78
C ILE A 163 20.36 22.29 21.75
N THR A 164 20.02 21.15 22.35
CA THR A 164 20.82 19.91 22.32
C THR A 164 20.94 19.34 20.91
N HIS A 165 19.88 19.41 20.10
CA HIS A 165 19.91 18.96 18.70
C HIS A 165 20.76 19.90 17.84
N LEU A 166 20.61 21.22 18.03
CA LEU A 166 21.44 22.21 17.32
C LEU A 166 22.93 22.01 17.64
N ARG A 167 23.28 21.87 18.93
CA ARG A 167 24.67 21.58 19.34
C ARG A 167 25.19 20.28 18.76
N ARG A 168 24.37 19.22 18.75
CA ARG A 168 24.74 17.92 18.18
C ARG A 168 24.99 18.01 16.67
N ALA A 169 24.19 18.79 15.95
CA ALA A 169 24.39 19.05 14.53
C ALA A 169 25.71 19.80 14.28
N CYS A 170 25.99 20.87 15.03
CA CYS A 170 27.26 21.60 14.97
C CYS A 170 28.46 20.70 15.30
N GLN A 171 28.36 19.89 16.37
CA GLN A 171 29.40 18.93 16.76
C GLN A 171 29.70 17.92 15.65
N LYS A 172 28.67 17.29 15.07
CA LYS A 172 28.83 16.31 13.97
C LYS A 172 29.50 16.91 12.73
N ASN A 173 29.32 18.22 12.51
CA ASN A 173 29.92 18.94 11.39
C ASN A 173 31.17 19.73 11.79
N LYS A 174 31.74 19.45 12.97
CA LYS A 174 33.01 20.01 13.45
C LYS A 174 33.05 21.54 13.52
N VAL A 175 31.91 22.18 13.78
CA VAL A 175 31.83 23.63 14.03
C VAL A 175 32.58 23.95 15.32
N LYS A 176 33.55 24.87 15.28
CA LYS A 176 34.33 25.27 16.46
C LYS A 176 33.51 26.17 17.37
N GLY A 177 33.69 26.05 18.69
CA GLY A 177 33.02 26.92 19.68
C GLY A 177 31.53 26.64 19.92
N TYR A 178 30.97 25.58 19.33
CA TYR A 178 29.54 25.27 19.40
C TYR A 178 29.00 25.08 20.84
N SER A 179 29.85 24.72 21.81
CA SER A 179 29.45 24.54 23.20
C SER A 179 29.10 25.85 23.91
N THR A 180 29.71 26.97 23.48
CA THR A 180 29.55 28.30 24.08
C THR A 180 28.65 29.23 23.25
N MET A 181 28.28 28.84 22.04
CA MET A 181 27.38 29.61 21.18
C MET A 181 25.97 29.78 21.79
N SER A 182 25.39 30.95 21.54
CA SER A 182 23.98 31.25 21.77
C SER A 182 23.07 30.45 20.82
N ARG A 183 21.76 30.42 21.11
CA ARG A 183 20.78 29.71 20.26
C ARG A 183 20.77 30.24 18.83
N SER A 184 20.80 31.56 18.64
CA SER A 184 20.78 32.18 17.31
C SER A 184 22.01 31.83 16.48
N GLU A 185 23.19 31.85 17.09
CA GLU A 185 24.44 31.43 16.44
C GLU A 185 24.39 29.96 16.05
N LEU A 186 23.91 29.08 16.94
CA LEU A 186 23.73 27.66 16.64
C LEU A 186 22.73 27.43 15.50
N VAL A 187 21.59 28.13 15.49
CA VAL A 187 20.61 28.05 14.41
C VAL A 187 21.24 28.45 13.08
N GLN A 188 22.01 29.54 13.06
CA GLN A 188 22.65 30.02 11.84
C GLN A 188 23.71 29.05 11.32
N GLU A 189 24.53 28.47 12.20
CA GLU A 189 25.50 27.44 11.81
C GLU A 189 24.84 26.18 11.26
N VAL A 190 23.76 25.71 11.89
CA VAL A 190 23.00 24.56 11.38
C VAL A 190 22.34 24.88 10.04
N ARG A 191 21.83 26.09 9.84
CA ARG A 191 21.32 26.55 8.54
C ARG A 191 22.40 26.51 7.46
N ASN A 192 23.60 27.00 7.76
CA ASN A 192 24.74 26.95 6.83
C ASN A 192 25.14 25.49 6.49
N ILE A 193 25.14 24.60 7.48
CA ILE A 193 25.39 23.16 7.28
C ILE A 193 24.36 22.54 6.34
N LEU A 194 23.08 22.83 6.52
CA LEU A 194 22.02 22.28 5.67
C LEU A 194 22.15 22.80 4.23
N ASN A 195 22.40 24.10 4.06
CA ASN A 195 22.56 24.73 2.74
C ASN A 195 23.81 24.23 1.99
N SER A 196 24.90 23.90 2.70
CA SER A 196 26.13 23.36 2.07
C SER A 196 26.01 21.89 1.66
N LYS A 197 25.04 21.14 2.21
CA LYS A 197 24.79 19.73 1.87
C LYS A 197 23.64 19.54 0.90
N GLY A 198 22.71 20.50 0.84
CA GLY A 198 21.60 20.50 -0.10
C GLY A 198 21.89 21.37 -1.32
N GLY A 199 22.40 20.76 -2.39
CA GLY A 199 22.18 21.35 -3.71
C GLY A 199 20.72 21.10 -4.10
N VAL A 200 19.87 22.14 -4.04
CA VAL A 200 18.71 22.44 -4.92
C VAL A 200 17.83 23.56 -4.31
N SER A 201 17.64 24.60 -5.14
CA SER A 201 16.68 25.72 -5.18
C SER A 201 15.95 26.16 -3.90
N ASN A 202 16.27 27.38 -3.46
CA ASN A 202 15.29 28.23 -2.78
C ASN A 202 14.15 28.54 -3.76
N GLY A 203 12.92 28.19 -3.40
CA GLY A 203 11.73 28.76 -4.03
C GLY A 203 11.74 30.26 -3.78
N THR A 204 11.87 31.05 -4.84
CA THR A 204 11.67 32.50 -4.79
C THR A 204 10.19 32.77 -4.55
N ASP A 205 9.91 33.54 -3.51
CA ASP A 205 8.65 34.23 -3.29
C ASP A 205 8.21 34.93 -4.59
N HIS A 206 7.07 34.54 -5.14
CA HIS A 206 6.34 35.39 -6.06
C HIS A 206 5.70 36.50 -5.23
N GLN A 207 6.38 37.64 -5.17
CA GLN A 207 5.70 38.92 -4.97
C GLN A 207 5.08 39.30 -6.32
N ASP A 208 3.76 39.28 -6.38
CA ASP A 208 2.99 39.87 -7.47
C ASP A 208 3.26 41.38 -7.49
N GLU A 209 4.11 41.82 -8.42
CA GLU A 209 4.18 43.22 -8.81
C GLU A 209 2.89 43.60 -9.54
N VAL A 210 2.11 44.45 -8.88
CA VAL A 210 1.02 45.21 -9.47
C VAL A 210 1.61 46.17 -10.52
N GLY A 211 1.60 45.76 -11.79
CA GLY A 211 1.89 46.61 -12.93
C GLY A 211 0.66 47.38 -13.36
N SER A 212 0.55 48.63 -12.92
CA SER A 212 -0.25 49.67 -13.56
C SER A 212 0.47 50.20 -14.81
N GLY A 213 -0.23 50.40 -15.93
CA GLY A 213 0.30 51.24 -17.01
C GLY A 213 -0.23 50.96 -18.42
N ALA A 214 -1.17 51.82 -18.82
CA ALA A 214 -1.59 52.20 -20.19
C ALA A 214 -2.38 51.19 -21.04
#